data_AF-A0A2G4KGA2-F1
#
_entry.id   AF-A0A2G4KGA2-F1
#
_cell.length_a   1.000
_cell.length_b   1.000
_cell.length_c   1.000
_cell.angle_alpha   90.00
_cell.angle_beta   90.00
_cell.angle_gamma   90.00
#
_symmetry.space_group_name_H-M   'P 1'
#
loop_
_entity.id
_entity.type
_entity.pdbx_description
1 polymer ?
#
loop_
_entity_poly.entity_id
_entity_poly.type
_entity_poly.pdbx_seq_one_letter_code
_entity_poly.pdbx_strand_id
1 'polypeptide(L)'
;MRALIIATVALGSFASVAQAGVSNLSYLEAARCRGLAASENLGKLDTTALDAFLRAESPSRDLAVRTSANNKMQAALKEANAAEGEKKAKLIAKRDGDCAAYIAGGQ
;
A
#
# COMPACT_ATOMS: atom_id res chain seq x y z
N MET A 1 38.18 20.01 -13.35
CA MET A 1 37.18 18.93 -13.32
C MET A 1 37.02 18.45 -11.88
N ARG A 2 35.94 18.82 -11.21
CA ARG A 2 35.55 18.26 -9.91
C ARG A 2 34.10 17.84 -10.02
N ALA A 3 33.90 16.52 -10.15
CA ALA A 3 32.58 15.93 -10.22
C ALA A 3 31.89 16.06 -8.87
N LEU A 4 30.78 16.81 -8.83
CA LEU A 4 29.84 16.82 -7.72
C LEU A 4 29.05 15.51 -7.78
N ILE A 5 29.29 14.64 -6.81
CA ILE A 5 28.53 13.42 -6.58
C ILE A 5 27.13 13.85 -6.16
N ILE A 6 26.15 13.67 -7.04
CA ILE A 6 24.74 13.82 -6.71
C ILE A 6 24.37 12.59 -5.88
N ALA A 7 24.37 12.74 -4.55
CA ALA A 7 23.76 11.79 -3.65
C ALA A 7 22.23 11.90 -3.82
N THR A 8 21.66 11.09 -4.71
CA THR A 8 20.22 10.81 -4.72
C THR A 8 19.88 10.07 -3.43
N VAL A 9 19.50 10.82 -2.40
CA VAL A 9 18.85 10.26 -1.22
C VAL A 9 17.46 9.84 -1.67
N ALA A 10 17.34 8.61 -2.16
CA ALA A 10 16.06 7.92 -2.19
C ALA A 10 15.60 7.81 -0.73
N LEU A 11 14.60 8.60 -0.35
CA LEU A 11 13.84 8.41 0.88
C LEU A 11 13.01 7.13 0.73
N GLY A 12 13.68 5.99 0.67
CA GLY A 12 13.11 4.65 0.75
C GLY A 12 13.69 3.99 1.98
N SER A 13 13.18 4.35 3.16
CA SER A 13 13.62 3.77 4.42
C SER A 13 12.45 3.67 5.38
N PHE A 14 11.52 2.76 5.07
CA PHE A 14 10.73 2.10 6.10
C PHE A 14 11.29 0.69 6.30
N ALA A 15 12.50 0.61 6.84
CA ALA A 15 13.05 -0.63 7.37
C ALA A 15 13.72 -0.36 8.72
N SER A 16 13.00 0.35 9.60
CA SER A 16 13.20 0.20 11.04
C SER A 16 12.27 -0.92 11.49
N VAL A 17 12.73 -2.16 11.37
CA VAL A 17 12.08 -3.34 11.95
C VAL A 17 12.25 -3.30 13.47
N ALA A 18 11.59 -2.35 14.11
CA ALA A 18 11.23 -2.49 15.50
C ALA A 18 10.00 -3.39 15.52
N GLN A 19 10.19 -4.63 15.98
CA GLN A 19 9.11 -5.58 16.28
C GLN A 19 8.26 -5.02 17.44
N ALA A 20 7.45 -4.02 17.14
CA ALA A 20 6.32 -3.53 17.92
C ALA A 20 5.14 -3.65 16.96
N GLY A 21 4.01 -4.20 17.42
CA GLY A 21 2.91 -4.63 16.55
C GLY A 21 2.51 -3.61 15.47
N VAL A 22 1.91 -4.11 14.38
CA VAL A 22 1.49 -3.34 13.20
C VAL A 22 0.96 -1.96 13.61
N SER A 23 1.53 -0.88 13.08
CA SER A 23 1.04 0.47 13.37
C SER A 23 -0.30 0.70 12.69
N ASN A 24 -1.11 1.61 13.22
CA ASN A 24 -2.32 2.07 12.53
C ASN A 24 -1.98 2.63 11.14
N LEU A 25 -0.79 3.23 10.95
CA LEU A 25 -0.34 3.71 9.64
C LEU A 25 -0.13 2.55 8.66
N SER A 26 0.60 1.51 9.07
CA SER A 26 0.83 0.30 8.27
C SER A 26 -0.48 -0.42 7.92
N TYR A 27 -1.43 -0.48 8.87
CA TYR A 27 -2.77 -1.03 8.63
C TYR A 27 -3.56 -0.22 7.57
N LEU A 28 -3.50 1.11 7.66
CA LEU A 28 -4.16 1.99 6.69
C LEU A 28 -3.49 1.93 5.31
N GLU A 29 -2.18 1.74 5.26
CA GLU A 29 -1.42 1.57 4.02
C GLU A 29 -1.75 0.24 3.35
N ALA A 30 -1.75 -0.86 4.10
CA ALA A 30 -2.20 -2.16 3.63
C ALA A 30 -3.63 -2.08 3.05
N ALA A 31 -4.54 -1.34 3.70
CA ALA A 31 -5.90 -1.14 3.18
C ALA A 31 -5.92 -0.38 1.84
N ARG A 32 -5.07 0.65 1.67
CA ARG A 32 -4.90 1.33 0.38
C ARG A 32 -4.35 0.38 -0.68
N CYS A 33 -3.32 -0.40 -0.33
CA CYS A 33 -2.68 -1.37 -1.22
C CYS A 33 -3.66 -2.45 -1.69
N ARG A 34 -4.54 -2.92 -0.80
CA ARG A 34 -5.64 -3.83 -1.15
C ARG A 34 -6.54 -3.21 -2.22
N GLY A 35 -6.91 -1.94 -2.06
CA GLY A 35 -7.73 -1.22 -3.06
C GLY A 35 -7.08 -1.13 -4.44
N LEU A 36 -5.77 -0.84 -4.50
CA LEU A 36 -5.01 -0.82 -5.77
C LEU A 36 -4.88 -2.21 -6.39
N ALA A 37 -4.60 -3.24 -5.58
CA ALA A 37 -4.45 -4.62 -6.04
C ALA A 37 -5.77 -5.24 -6.54
N ALA A 38 -6.90 -4.82 -5.97
CA ALA A 38 -8.23 -5.30 -6.39
C ALA A 38 -8.75 -4.66 -7.69
N SER A 39 -8.09 -3.62 -8.21
CA SER A 39 -8.55 -2.91 -9.41
C SER A 39 -8.35 -3.73 -10.68
N GLU A 40 -9.44 -3.95 -11.43
CA GLU A 40 -9.39 -4.59 -12.74
C GLU A 40 -8.64 -3.73 -13.76
N ASN A 41 -8.79 -2.41 -13.69
CA ASN A 41 -8.12 -1.48 -14.60
C ASN A 41 -6.59 -1.57 -14.47
N LEU A 42 -6.06 -1.84 -13.27
CA LEU A 42 -4.61 -2.00 -13.07
C LEU A 42 -4.12 -3.43 -13.38
N GLY A 43 -5.01 -4.36 -13.73
CA GLY A 43 -4.69 -5.78 -13.86
C GLY A 43 -4.68 -6.47 -12.50
N LYS A 44 -5.90 -6.70 -11.97
CA LYS A 44 -6.19 -7.29 -10.65
C LYS A 44 -5.17 -8.35 -10.21
N LEU A 45 -4.68 -8.24 -8.99
CA LEU A 45 -3.78 -9.20 -8.34
C LEU A 45 -4.53 -10.05 -7.31
N ASP A 46 -3.93 -11.17 -6.89
CA ASP A 46 -4.43 -11.91 -5.74
C ASP A 46 -4.26 -11.07 -4.46
N THR A 47 -5.37 -10.83 -3.75
CA THR A 47 -5.38 -10.05 -2.50
C THR A 47 -5.56 -10.92 -1.26
N THR A 48 -5.57 -12.25 -1.40
CA THR A 48 -5.95 -13.18 -0.33
C THR A 48 -5.10 -12.97 0.93
N ALA A 49 -3.79 -12.78 0.78
CA ALA A 49 -2.89 -12.48 1.89
C ALA A 49 -3.18 -11.13 2.56
N LEU A 50 -3.46 -10.07 1.78
CA LEU A 50 -3.84 -8.76 2.34
C LEU A 50 -5.19 -8.81 3.06
N ASP A 51 -6.18 -9.49 2.48
CA ASP A 51 -7.50 -9.61 3.10
C ASP A 51 -7.38 -10.38 4.43
N ALA A 52 -6.55 -11.42 4.50
CA ALA A 52 -6.25 -12.13 5.75
C ALA A 52 -5.54 -11.24 6.77
N PHE A 53 -4.51 -10.50 6.36
CA PHE A 53 -3.79 -9.55 7.22
C PHE A 53 -4.72 -8.48 7.80
N LEU A 54 -5.50 -7.80 6.96
CA LEU A 54 -6.43 -6.77 7.38
C LEU A 54 -7.50 -7.32 8.34
N ARG A 55 -7.94 -8.57 8.11
CA ARG A 55 -8.90 -9.24 8.99
C ARG A 55 -8.30 -9.60 10.35
N ALA A 56 -7.05 -10.10 10.37
CA ALA A 56 -6.33 -10.45 11.60
C ALA A 56 -6.04 -9.21 12.46
N GLU A 57 -5.69 -8.09 11.82
CA GLU A 57 -5.38 -6.85 12.51
C GLU A 57 -6.62 -6.06 12.93
N SER A 58 -7.74 -6.15 12.20
CA SER A 58 -8.96 -5.38 12.51
C SER A 58 -9.46 -5.44 13.96
N PRO A 59 -9.49 -6.57 14.71
CA PRO A 59 -10.05 -6.62 16.06
C PRO A 59 -9.24 -5.84 17.10
N SER A 60 -7.94 -5.62 16.87
CA SER A 60 -7.09 -4.82 17.76
C SER A 60 -7.18 -3.31 17.49
N ARG A 61 -8.01 -2.88 16.53
CA ARG A 61 -8.09 -1.48 16.08
C ARG A 61 -9.38 -0.81 16.51
N ASP A 62 -9.24 0.47 16.85
CA ASP A 62 -10.36 1.35 17.09
C ASP A 62 -11.28 1.46 15.86
N LEU A 63 -12.57 1.73 16.11
CA LEU A 63 -13.59 1.87 15.06
C LEU A 63 -13.23 2.95 14.03
N ALA A 64 -12.64 4.07 14.46
CA ALA A 64 -12.23 5.15 13.55
C ALA A 64 -11.13 4.69 12.60
N VAL A 65 -10.17 3.89 13.08
CA VAL A 65 -9.09 3.33 12.25
C VAL A 65 -9.65 2.34 11.24
N ARG A 66 -10.57 1.46 11.66
CA ARG A 66 -11.22 0.49 10.76
C ARG A 66 -12.04 1.16 9.67
N THR A 67 -12.78 2.21 10.03
CA THR A 67 -13.55 3.03 9.08
C THR A 67 -12.65 3.74 8.08
N SER A 68 -11.56 4.34 8.57
CA SER A 68 -10.55 5.00 7.74
C SER A 68 -9.88 4.02 6.77
N ALA A 69 -9.59 2.79 7.22
CA ALA A 69 -9.05 1.73 6.36
C ALA A 69 -10.01 1.37 5.22
N ASN A 70 -11.29 1.16 5.52
CA ASN A 70 -12.29 0.88 4.51
C ASN A 70 -12.41 2.04 3.50
N ASN A 71 -12.48 3.28 3.99
CA ASN A 71 -12.54 4.47 3.14
C ASN A 71 -11.31 4.58 2.23
N LYS A 72 -10.10 4.34 2.75
CA LYS A 72 -8.87 4.34 1.94
C LYS A 72 -8.86 3.24 0.90
N MET A 73 -9.30 2.05 1.24
CA MET A 73 -9.41 0.92 0.31
C MET A 73 -10.38 1.25 -0.83
N GLN A 74 -11.57 1.76 -0.52
CA GLN A 74 -12.57 2.13 -1.53
C GLN A 74 -12.12 3.32 -2.38
N ALA A 75 -11.50 4.33 -1.77
CA ALA A 75 -10.98 5.48 -2.49
C ALA A 75 -9.86 5.06 -3.45
N ALA A 76 -8.93 4.20 -3.01
CA ALA A 76 -7.86 3.69 -3.84
C ALA A 76 -8.37 2.82 -4.99
N LEU A 77 -9.38 1.98 -4.74
CA LEU A 77 -10.02 1.20 -5.79
C LEU A 77 -10.69 2.09 -6.84
N LYS A 78 -11.43 3.12 -6.41
CA LYS A 78 -12.05 4.09 -7.32
C LYS A 78 -11.01 4.88 -8.11
N GLU A 79 -9.96 5.36 -7.45
CA GLU A 79 -8.82 6.05 -8.06
C GLU A 79 -8.16 5.18 -9.14
N ALA A 80 -7.89 3.91 -8.81
CA ALA A 80 -7.29 2.94 -9.71
C ALA A 80 -8.19 2.60 -10.90
N ASN A 81 -9.50 2.40 -10.68
CA ASN A 81 -10.46 2.11 -11.74
C ASN A 81 -10.65 3.30 -12.70
N ALA A 82 -10.56 4.53 -12.20
CA ALA A 82 -10.67 5.74 -13.02
C ALA A 82 -9.34 6.22 -13.61
N ALA A 83 -8.22 5.55 -13.33
CA ALA A 83 -6.90 6.00 -13.77
C ALA A 83 -6.64 5.68 -15.25
N GLU A 84 -6.11 6.66 -15.97
CA GLU A 84 -5.76 6.54 -17.39
C GLU A 84 -4.34 7.08 -17.64
N GLY A 85 -3.76 6.68 -18.78
CA GLY A 85 -2.45 7.16 -19.24
C GLY A 85 -1.36 7.09 -18.16
N GLU A 86 -0.66 8.21 -17.95
CA GLU A 86 0.44 8.31 -17.00
C GLU A 86 0.01 8.04 -15.54
N LYS A 87 -1.22 8.41 -15.15
CA LYS A 87 -1.72 8.16 -13.79
C LYS A 87 -1.85 6.67 -13.52
N LYS A 88 -2.33 5.91 -14.51
CA LYS A 88 -2.42 4.44 -14.43
C LYS A 88 -1.03 3.82 -14.24
N ALA A 89 -0.05 4.24 -15.04
CA ALA A 89 1.33 3.76 -14.91
C ALA A 89 1.93 4.05 -13.53
N LYS A 90 1.68 5.25 -12.97
CA LYS A 90 2.12 5.62 -11.62
C LYS A 90 1.47 4.77 -10.53
N LEU A 91 0.18 4.47 -10.64
CA LEU A 91 -0.51 3.61 -9.68
C LEU A 91 -0.06 2.15 -9.76
N ILE A 92 0.24 1.65 -10.96
CA ILE A 92 0.86 0.33 -11.15
C ILE A 92 2.23 0.30 -10.48
N ALA A 93 3.10 1.27 -10.75
CA ALA A 93 4.42 1.35 -10.11
C ALA A 93 4.33 1.42 -8.58
N LYS A 94 3.35 2.16 -8.04
CA LYS A 94 3.10 2.23 -6.60
C LYS A 94 2.63 0.88 -6.04
N ARG A 95 1.73 0.20 -6.73
CA ARG A 95 1.25 -1.13 -6.34
C ARG A 95 2.38 -2.16 -6.37
N ASP A 96 3.21 -2.13 -7.40
CA ASP A 96 4.25 -3.13 -7.62
C ASP A 96 5.55 -2.82 -6.84
N GLY A 97 5.69 -1.59 -6.34
CA GLY A 97 6.78 -1.16 -5.45
C GLY A 97 6.34 -1.13 -3.98
N ASP A 98 5.76 0.00 -3.55
CA ASP A 98 5.39 0.25 -2.14
C ASP A 98 4.48 -0.85 -1.57
N CYS A 99 3.53 -1.36 -2.36
CA CYS A 99 2.59 -2.37 -1.90
C CYS A 99 3.09 -3.82 -2.05
N ALA A 100 4.27 -4.05 -2.63
CA ALA A 100 4.77 -5.40 -2.89
C ALA A 100 4.95 -6.22 -1.60
N ALA A 101 5.44 -5.59 -0.53
CA ALA A 101 5.61 -6.25 0.78
C ALA A 101 4.27 -6.75 1.34
N TYR A 102 3.22 -5.93 1.23
CA TYR A 102 1.88 -6.34 1.62
C TYR A 102 1.34 -7.46 0.73
N ILE A 103 1.52 -7.35 -0.59
CA ILE A 103 0.98 -8.31 -1.59
C ILE A 103 1.66 -9.66 -1.51
N ALA A 104 2.96 -9.71 -1.23
CA ALA A 104 3.74 -10.94 -1.18
C ALA A 104 3.52 -11.78 0.10
N GLY A 105 2.81 -11.27 1.11
CA GLY A 105 2.60 -12.04 2.34
C GLY A 105 2.18 -11.29 3.60
N GLY A 106 1.84 -9.99 3.51
CA GLY A 106 1.25 -9.23 4.61
C GLY A 106 2.14 -9.14 5.86
N GLN A 107 3.40 -8.72 5.69
CA GLN A 107 4.34 -8.43 6.78
C GLN A 107 5.02 -7.07 6.57
#